data_AF-A0A942M4L7-F1
#
_entry.id   AF-A0A942M4L7-F1
#
_cell.length_a   1.000
_cell.length_b   1.000
_cell.length_c   1.000
_cell.angle_alpha   90.00
_cell.angle_beta   90.00
_cell.angle_gamma   90.00
#
_symmetry.space_group_name_H-M   'P 1'
#
loop_
_entity.id
_entity.type
_entity.pdbx_description
1 polymer ?
#
loop_
_entity_poly.entity_id
_entity_poly.type
_entity_poly.pdbx_seq_one_letter_code
_entity_poly.pdbx_strand_id
1 'polypeptide(L)'
;MKEYTNLKEGSYTFEVKALNSHGSETEINSFSFVIKPPFYKSKVAWLIYSLLILALFIANAYYIRKRVVRIKLKEKIRHEKRLAKREHLFKEQTALSEKEIVQLRNECLQNEMLHKNKELANATLLLVQKNKTLTFLKNDLFELLKKLPSDHPSRQSLSNLLKKVNRDLKNEKNWELFNSYFDEVHQDFTNRIKDEFKDLTPKELRMCAYLRMNLSTKEIAPLMNISVRGVEISRYRLRKKLNIGHNQNLTEFILSY
;
A
#
# COMPACT_ATOMS: atom_id res chain seq x y z
N MET A 1 -52.87 -98.34 -9.27
CA MET A 1 -52.64 -97.67 -7.97
C MET A 1 -53.11 -96.23 -8.15
N LYS A 2 -54.03 -95.71 -7.33
CA LYS A 2 -54.46 -94.30 -7.40
C LYS A 2 -53.46 -93.45 -6.62
N GLU A 3 -52.82 -92.49 -7.27
CA GLU A 3 -51.87 -91.58 -6.63
C GLU A 3 -52.54 -90.24 -6.31
N TYR A 4 -52.21 -89.67 -5.14
CA TYR A 4 -52.71 -88.38 -4.67
C TYR A 4 -51.53 -87.43 -4.45
N THR A 5 -51.06 -86.79 -5.51
CA THR A 5 -49.80 -86.01 -5.52
C THR A 5 -49.94 -84.53 -5.18
N ASN A 6 -51.17 -84.01 -4.99
CA ASN A 6 -51.43 -82.57 -4.78
C ASN A 6 -52.26 -82.28 -3.51
N LEU A 7 -51.98 -83.01 -2.44
CA LEU A 7 -52.58 -82.76 -1.13
C LEU A 7 -51.90 -81.53 -0.49
N LYS A 8 -52.71 -80.59 0.02
CA LYS A 8 -52.24 -79.37 0.68
C LYS A 8 -51.70 -79.68 2.08
N GLU A 9 -51.07 -78.70 2.73
CA GLU A 9 -50.68 -78.84 4.14
C GLU A 9 -51.90 -79.12 5.05
N GLY A 10 -51.85 -80.20 5.84
CA GLY A 10 -52.98 -80.62 6.68
C GLY A 10 -52.86 -82.04 7.22
N SER A 11 -53.80 -82.39 8.10
CA SER A 11 -53.99 -83.74 8.61
C SER A 11 -55.02 -84.45 7.74
N TYR A 12 -54.65 -85.61 7.21
CA TYR A 12 -55.52 -86.42 6.36
C TYR A 12 -55.72 -87.79 6.98
N THR A 13 -56.95 -88.31 6.88
CA THR A 13 -57.26 -89.70 7.20
C THR A 13 -57.69 -90.37 5.90
N PHE A 14 -56.95 -91.40 5.52
CA PHE A 14 -57.28 -92.24 4.38
C PHE A 14 -58.17 -93.38 4.85
N GLU A 15 -59.39 -93.44 4.34
CA GLU A 15 -60.36 -94.49 4.65
C GLU A 15 -60.57 -95.39 3.42
N VAL A 16 -60.55 -96.70 3.64
CA VAL A 16 -60.78 -97.69 2.59
C VAL A 16 -61.81 -98.72 3.03
N LYS A 17 -62.76 -99.02 2.13
CA LYS A 17 -63.70 -100.13 2.25
C LYS A 17 -63.71 -100.94 0.96
N ALA A 18 -63.88 -102.25 1.05
CA ALA A 18 -64.00 -103.14 -0.09
C ALA A 18 -65.45 -103.62 -0.23
N LEU A 19 -65.86 -103.92 -1.46
CA LEU A 19 -67.16 -104.55 -1.76
C LEU A 19 -66.88 -106.00 -2.17
N ASN A 20 -67.46 -106.96 -1.46
CA ASN A 20 -67.35 -108.37 -1.85
C ASN A 20 -68.28 -108.67 -3.03
N SER A 21 -68.04 -109.78 -3.75
CA SER A 21 -68.76 -110.17 -4.98
C SER A 21 -70.28 -110.38 -4.83
N HIS A 22 -70.80 -110.39 -3.59
CA HIS A 22 -72.22 -110.54 -3.24
C HIS A 22 -72.88 -109.21 -2.82
N GLY A 23 -72.20 -108.07 -3.03
CA GLY A 23 -72.76 -106.73 -2.77
C GLY A 23 -72.67 -106.25 -1.31
N SER A 24 -71.98 -106.97 -0.43
CA SER A 24 -71.78 -106.59 0.98
C SER A 24 -70.50 -105.76 1.16
N GLU A 25 -70.59 -104.62 1.86
CA GLU A 25 -69.47 -103.73 2.17
C GLU A 25 -68.67 -104.24 3.40
N THR A 26 -67.33 -104.15 3.37
CA THR A 26 -66.45 -104.46 4.52
C THR A 26 -66.39 -103.30 5.52
N GLU A 27 -65.94 -103.60 6.74
CA GLU A 27 -65.57 -102.56 7.72
C GLU A 27 -64.52 -101.60 7.14
N ILE A 28 -64.64 -100.33 7.52
CA ILE A 28 -63.77 -99.25 7.04
C ILE A 28 -62.46 -99.30 7.82
N ASN A 29 -61.33 -99.49 7.12
CA ASN A 29 -60.01 -99.31 7.70
C ASN A 29 -59.51 -97.89 7.42
N SER A 30 -58.91 -97.25 8.44
CA SER A 30 -58.42 -95.88 8.36
C SER A 30 -56.93 -95.74 8.72
N PHE A 31 -56.22 -94.86 8.02
CA PHE A 31 -54.82 -94.50 8.29
C PHE A 31 -54.63 -92.97 8.25
N SER A 32 -54.12 -92.37 9.32
CA SER A 32 -53.91 -90.93 9.41
C SER A 32 -52.45 -90.53 9.19
N PHE A 33 -52.22 -89.51 8.37
CA PHE A 33 -50.91 -88.91 8.12
C PHE A 33 -51.00 -87.38 8.00
N VAL A 34 -49.87 -86.70 8.21
CA VAL A 34 -49.81 -85.23 8.22
C VAL A 34 -48.78 -84.75 7.20
N ILE A 35 -49.20 -83.88 6.28
CA ILE A 35 -48.31 -83.22 5.32
C ILE A 35 -47.84 -81.91 5.93
N LYS A 36 -46.54 -81.84 6.27
CA LYS A 36 -45.93 -80.61 6.81
C LYS A 36 -45.89 -79.52 5.73
N PRO A 37 -46.10 -78.25 6.09
CA PRO A 37 -46.03 -77.16 5.13
C PRO A 37 -44.62 -77.04 4.53
N PRO A 38 -44.51 -76.55 3.28
CA PRO A 38 -43.23 -76.29 2.65
C PRO A 38 -42.35 -75.34 3.48
N PHE A 39 -41.03 -75.56 3.46
CA PHE A 39 -40.08 -74.84 4.32
C PHE A 39 -40.19 -73.30 4.19
N TYR A 40 -40.49 -72.78 3.00
CA TYR A 40 -40.62 -71.34 2.73
C TYR A 40 -41.87 -70.69 3.35
N LYS A 41 -42.86 -71.48 3.80
CA LYS A 41 -44.05 -71.01 4.54
C LYS A 41 -43.93 -71.23 6.05
N SER A 42 -42.84 -71.82 6.53
CA SER A 42 -42.61 -72.00 7.95
C SER A 42 -42.54 -70.66 8.68
N LYS A 43 -42.93 -70.63 9.96
CA LYS A 43 -42.76 -69.46 10.84
C LYS A 43 -41.29 -68.99 10.87
N VAL A 44 -40.35 -69.91 10.76
CA VAL A 44 -38.90 -69.61 10.69
C VAL A 44 -38.55 -68.86 9.41
N ALA A 45 -39.12 -69.23 8.26
CA ALA A 45 -38.87 -68.54 7.00
C ALA A 45 -39.39 -67.10 7.03
N TRP A 46 -40.57 -66.86 7.62
CA TRP A 46 -41.10 -65.50 7.84
C TRP A 46 -40.20 -64.64 8.75
N LEU A 47 -39.61 -65.22 9.80
CA LEU A 47 -38.62 -64.54 10.63
C LEU A 47 -37.34 -64.18 9.85
N ILE A 48 -36.88 -65.08 8.97
CA ILE A 48 -35.70 -64.80 8.12
C ILE A 48 -36.00 -63.67 7.13
N TYR A 49 -37.17 -63.68 6.48
CA TYR A 49 -37.54 -62.60 5.56
C TYR A 49 -37.67 -61.25 6.26
N SER A 50 -38.27 -61.21 7.45
CA SER A 50 -38.37 -59.95 8.21
C SER A 50 -37.00 -59.43 8.62
N LEU A 51 -36.08 -60.31 9.01
CA LEU A 51 -34.67 -59.96 9.30
C LEU A 51 -33.93 -59.44 8.07
N LEU A 52 -34.11 -60.06 6.90
CA LEU A 52 -33.47 -59.62 5.65
C LEU A 52 -33.98 -58.24 5.21
N ILE A 53 -35.29 -58.01 5.31
CA ILE A 53 -35.90 -56.70 5.03
C ILE A 53 -35.36 -55.65 6.02
N LEU A 54 -35.30 -55.97 7.30
CA LEU A 54 -34.74 -55.08 8.32
C LEU A 54 -33.27 -54.75 8.04
N ALA A 55 -32.46 -55.75 7.67
CA ALA A 55 -31.07 -55.56 7.29
C ALA A 55 -30.93 -54.65 6.06
N LEU A 56 -31.79 -54.81 5.06
CA LEU A 56 -31.84 -53.94 3.88
C LEU A 56 -32.15 -52.48 4.27
N PHE A 57 -33.14 -52.25 5.14
CA PHE A 57 -33.47 -50.92 5.64
C PHE A 57 -32.31 -50.28 6.42
N ILE A 58 -31.63 -51.06 7.28
CA ILE A 58 -30.46 -50.59 8.02
C ILE A 58 -29.32 -50.23 7.06
N ALA A 59 -29.02 -51.08 6.09
CA ALA A 59 -27.97 -50.84 5.10
C ALA A 59 -28.26 -49.59 4.25
N ASN A 60 -29.52 -49.41 3.81
CA ASN A 60 -29.95 -48.24 3.06
C ASN A 60 -29.83 -46.95 3.89
N ALA A 61 -30.32 -46.97 5.14
CA ALA A 61 -30.20 -45.84 6.06
C ALA A 61 -28.73 -45.48 6.34
N TYR A 62 -27.87 -46.49 6.55
CA TYR A 62 -26.42 -46.29 6.70
C TYR A 62 -25.81 -45.67 5.44
N TYR A 63 -26.15 -46.18 4.25
CA TYR A 63 -25.68 -45.65 2.97
C TYR A 63 -26.09 -44.19 2.76
N ILE A 64 -27.36 -43.84 3.01
CA ILE A 64 -27.88 -42.48 2.92
C ILE A 64 -27.14 -41.56 3.90
N ARG A 65 -27.03 -41.94 5.18
CA ARG A 65 -26.31 -41.14 6.18
C ARG A 65 -24.87 -40.87 5.75
N LYS A 66 -24.14 -41.91 5.30
CA LYS A 66 -22.76 -41.78 4.81
C LYS A 66 -22.67 -40.89 3.57
N ARG A 67 -23.67 -40.92 2.68
CA ARG A 67 -23.74 -40.05 1.50
C ARG A 67 -23.95 -38.58 1.89
N VAL A 68 -24.88 -38.31 2.80
CA VAL A 68 -25.18 -36.94 3.29
C VAL A 68 -23.97 -36.30 3.96
N VAL A 69 -23.27 -37.04 4.82
CA VAL A 69 -22.05 -36.52 5.50
C VAL A 69 -20.96 -36.15 4.48
N ARG A 70 -20.75 -36.98 3.44
CA ARG A 70 -19.76 -36.69 2.39
C ARG A 70 -20.11 -35.44 1.56
N ILE A 71 -21.39 -35.19 1.30
CA ILE A 71 -21.84 -34.00 0.58
C ILE A 71 -21.58 -32.74 1.42
N LYS A 72 -22.01 -32.74 2.69
CA LYS A 72 -21.78 -31.61 3.61
C LYS A 72 -20.30 -31.29 3.77
N LEU A 73 -19.44 -32.31 3.86
CA LEU A 73 -17.99 -32.11 3.94
C LEU A 73 -17.43 -31.43 2.67
N LYS A 74 -17.87 -31.85 1.48
CA LYS A 74 -17.45 -31.22 0.21
C LYS A 74 -17.92 -29.78 0.09
N GLU A 75 -19.12 -29.47 0.55
CA GLU A 75 -19.65 -28.10 0.57
C GLU A 75 -18.84 -27.20 1.51
N LYS A 76 -18.51 -27.69 2.71
CA LYS A 76 -17.66 -26.97 3.67
C LYS A 76 -16.28 -26.66 3.08
N ILE A 77 -15.60 -27.66 2.50
CA ILE A 77 -14.30 -27.47 1.84
C ILE A 77 -14.41 -26.49 0.67
N ARG A 78 -15.50 -26.57 -0.13
CA ARG A 78 -15.72 -25.64 -1.24
C ARG A 78 -15.95 -24.22 -0.74
N HIS A 79 -16.65 -24.05 0.37
CA HIS A 79 -16.88 -22.76 1.01
C HIS A 79 -15.57 -22.16 1.54
N GLU A 80 -14.78 -22.95 2.28
CA GLU A 80 -13.45 -22.55 2.77
C GLU A 80 -12.52 -22.14 1.63
N LYS A 81 -12.47 -22.90 0.53
CA LYS A 81 -11.69 -22.53 -0.66
C LYS A 81 -12.16 -21.23 -1.31
N ARG A 82 -13.47 -20.96 -1.32
CA ARG A 82 -14.02 -19.70 -1.85
C ARG A 82 -13.66 -18.51 -0.96
N LEU A 83 -13.70 -18.68 0.36
CA LEU A 83 -13.26 -17.65 1.31
C LEU A 83 -11.78 -17.37 1.14
N ALA A 84 -10.93 -18.40 1.15
CA ALA A 84 -9.49 -18.25 0.94
C ALA A 84 -9.15 -17.56 -0.39
N LYS A 85 -9.87 -17.88 -1.48
CA LYS A 85 -9.71 -17.19 -2.77
C LYS A 85 -10.12 -15.73 -2.70
N ARG A 86 -11.22 -15.41 -2.02
CA ARG A 86 -11.67 -14.02 -1.83
C ARG A 86 -10.70 -13.22 -0.97
N GLU A 87 -10.18 -13.80 0.10
CA GLU A 87 -9.16 -13.19 0.95
C GLU A 87 -7.87 -12.91 0.17
N HIS A 88 -7.43 -13.85 -0.67
CA HIS A 88 -6.26 -13.64 -1.53
C HIS A 88 -6.48 -12.50 -2.53
N LEU A 89 -7.62 -12.50 -3.23
CA LEU A 89 -7.96 -11.44 -4.19
C LEU A 89 -8.08 -10.08 -3.49
N PHE A 90 -8.70 -10.04 -2.32
CA PHE A 90 -8.81 -8.82 -1.52
C PHE A 90 -7.43 -8.32 -1.10
N LYS A 91 -6.56 -9.21 -0.61
CA LYS A 91 -5.18 -8.86 -0.23
C LYS A 91 -4.34 -8.34 -1.40
N GLU A 92 -4.51 -8.93 -2.58
CA GLU A 92 -3.86 -8.45 -3.80
C GLU A 92 -4.37 -7.07 -4.21
N GLN A 93 -5.69 -6.86 -4.17
CA GLN A 93 -6.32 -5.58 -4.47
C GLN A 93 -5.90 -4.48 -3.48
N THR A 94 -5.84 -4.80 -2.17
CA THR A 94 -5.36 -3.84 -1.16
C THR A 94 -3.88 -3.52 -1.36
N ALA A 95 -3.04 -4.50 -1.69
CA ALA A 95 -1.62 -4.25 -1.96
C ALA A 95 -1.41 -3.38 -3.22
N LEU A 96 -2.25 -3.53 -4.25
CA LEU A 96 -2.21 -2.66 -5.43
C LEU A 96 -2.66 -1.23 -5.08
N SER A 97 -3.75 -1.08 -4.33
CA SER A 97 -4.26 0.23 -3.90
C SER A 97 -3.27 0.95 -2.98
N GLU A 98 -2.62 0.24 -2.05
CA GLU A 98 -1.57 0.80 -1.20
C GLU A 98 -0.37 1.30 -2.02
N LYS A 99 0.05 0.53 -3.04
CA LYS A 99 1.11 0.97 -3.95
C LYS A 99 0.72 2.25 -4.71
N GLU A 100 -0.50 2.32 -5.21
CA GLU A 100 -1.01 3.50 -5.90
C GLU A 100 -1.06 4.72 -4.97
N ILE A 101 -1.54 4.57 -3.73
CA ILE A 101 -1.54 5.63 -2.72
C ILE A 101 -0.11 6.14 -2.45
N VAL A 102 0.85 5.23 -2.30
CA VAL A 102 2.26 5.60 -2.09
C VAL A 102 2.83 6.34 -3.30
N GLN A 103 2.52 5.90 -4.51
CA GLN A 103 2.95 6.58 -5.75
C GLN A 103 2.36 7.99 -5.85
N LEU A 104 1.05 8.14 -5.67
CA LEU A 104 0.38 9.45 -5.68
C LEU A 104 0.91 10.37 -4.59
N ARG A 105 1.19 9.84 -3.40
CA ARG A 105 1.78 10.62 -2.31
C ARG A 105 3.18 11.10 -2.67
N ASN A 106 4.01 10.24 -3.26
CA ASN A 106 5.35 10.62 -3.70
C ASN A 106 5.30 11.67 -4.82
N GLU A 107 4.39 11.54 -5.78
CA GLU A 107 4.19 12.53 -6.84
C GLU A 107 3.71 13.87 -6.27
N CYS A 108 2.76 13.85 -5.34
CA CYS A 108 2.28 15.05 -4.65
C CYS A 108 3.42 15.76 -3.90
N LEU A 109 4.22 15.00 -3.15
CA LEU A 109 5.40 15.53 -2.44
C LEU A 109 6.44 16.11 -3.41
N GLN A 110 6.70 15.45 -4.53
CA GLN A 110 7.62 15.96 -5.55
C GLN A 110 7.11 17.26 -6.18
N ASN A 111 5.82 17.35 -6.47
CA ASN A 111 5.19 18.55 -7.00
C ASN A 111 5.22 19.70 -5.98
N GLU A 112 4.99 19.42 -4.71
CA GLU A 112 5.11 20.39 -3.63
C GLU A 112 6.55 20.90 -3.51
N MET A 113 7.54 20.01 -3.51
CA MET A 113 8.95 20.37 -3.53
C MET A 113 9.31 21.22 -4.74
N LEU A 114 8.82 20.87 -5.93
CA LEU A 114 9.05 21.63 -7.16
C LEU A 114 8.41 23.02 -7.08
N HIS A 115 7.19 23.11 -6.55
CA HIS A 115 6.50 24.37 -6.33
C HIS A 115 7.28 25.29 -5.40
N LYS A 116 7.72 24.78 -4.25
CA LYS A 116 8.54 25.50 -3.28
C LYS A 116 9.88 25.97 -3.85
N ASN A 117 10.56 25.11 -4.61
CA ASN A 117 11.77 25.50 -5.34
C ASN A 117 11.52 26.64 -6.33
N LYS A 118 10.39 26.61 -7.04
CA LYS A 118 10.00 27.67 -7.98
C LYS A 118 9.70 28.99 -7.28
N GLU A 119 9.02 28.95 -6.13
CA GLU A 119 8.78 30.14 -5.30
C GLU A 119 10.11 30.77 -4.84
N LEU A 120 11.03 29.96 -4.31
CA LEU A 120 12.37 30.39 -3.89
C LEU A 120 13.17 31.01 -5.06
N ALA A 121 13.15 30.37 -6.23
CA ALA A 121 13.84 30.87 -7.41
C ALA A 121 13.28 32.22 -7.88
N ASN A 122 11.95 32.36 -7.92
CA ASN A 122 11.29 33.60 -8.30
C ASN A 122 11.59 34.73 -7.31
N ALA A 123 11.52 34.46 -5.99
CA ALA A 123 11.87 35.43 -4.96
C ALA A 123 13.33 35.88 -5.09
N THR A 124 14.25 34.93 -5.30
CA THR A 124 15.67 35.22 -5.50
C THR A 124 15.91 36.08 -6.74
N LEU A 125 15.27 35.74 -7.87
CA LEU A 125 15.39 36.51 -9.11
C LEU A 125 14.90 37.96 -8.93
N LEU A 126 13.75 38.15 -8.28
CA LEU A 126 13.20 39.47 -7.99
C LEU A 126 14.17 40.30 -7.13
N LEU A 127 14.77 39.69 -6.11
CA LEU A 127 15.78 40.32 -5.26
C LEU A 127 17.05 40.70 -6.04
N VAL A 128 17.55 39.81 -6.90
CA VAL A 128 18.69 40.09 -7.78
C VAL A 128 18.39 41.27 -8.68
N GLN A 129 17.24 41.29 -9.35
CA GLN A 129 16.85 42.36 -10.26
C GLN A 129 16.73 43.70 -9.52
N LYS A 130 16.04 43.72 -8.38
CA LYS A 130 15.91 44.90 -7.51
C LYS A 130 17.27 45.44 -7.06
N ASN A 131 18.18 44.57 -6.61
CA ASN A 131 19.50 45.03 -6.16
C ASN A 131 20.37 45.52 -7.33
N LYS A 132 20.26 44.91 -8.52
CA LYS A 132 20.92 45.41 -9.74
C LYS A 132 20.43 46.80 -10.11
N THR A 133 19.11 47.05 -10.13
CA THR A 133 18.55 48.37 -10.47
C THR A 133 18.94 49.43 -9.44
N LEU A 134 18.89 49.11 -8.15
CA LEU A 134 19.35 50.02 -7.09
C LEU A 134 20.85 50.30 -7.18
N THR A 135 21.67 49.31 -7.56
CA THR A 135 23.11 49.51 -7.77
C THR A 135 23.39 50.40 -8.98
N PHE A 136 22.66 50.20 -10.08
CA PHE A 136 22.72 51.07 -11.26
C PHE A 136 22.35 52.51 -10.89
N LEU A 137 21.21 52.70 -10.23
CA LEU A 137 20.74 54.01 -9.79
C LEU A 137 21.73 54.68 -8.80
N LYS A 138 22.34 53.91 -7.90
CA LYS A 138 23.41 54.40 -7.01
C LYS A 138 24.60 54.93 -7.81
N ASN A 139 25.04 54.20 -8.84
CA ASN A 139 26.18 54.58 -9.66
C ASN A 139 25.87 55.84 -10.48
N ASP A 140 24.68 55.94 -11.08
CA ASP A 140 24.23 57.13 -11.80
C ASP A 140 24.17 58.37 -10.90
N LEU A 141 23.57 58.23 -9.71
CA LEU A 141 23.54 59.31 -8.72
C LEU A 141 24.95 59.71 -8.27
N PHE A 142 25.86 58.76 -8.13
CA PHE A 142 27.24 59.04 -7.73
C PHE A 142 28.01 59.80 -8.84
N GLU A 143 27.85 59.40 -10.10
CA GLU A 143 28.43 60.10 -11.25
C GLU A 143 27.88 61.53 -11.39
N LEU A 144 26.57 61.72 -11.22
CA LEU A 144 25.96 63.05 -11.20
C LEU A 144 26.50 63.91 -10.05
N LEU A 145 26.65 63.35 -8.85
CA LEU A 145 27.22 64.03 -7.70
C LEU A 145 28.68 64.45 -7.95
N LYS A 146 29.47 63.62 -8.66
CA LYS A 146 30.87 63.92 -9.00
C LYS A 146 31.01 65.06 -10.01
N LYS A 147 30.06 65.19 -10.93
CA LYS A 147 30.04 66.25 -11.96
C LYS A 147 29.57 67.62 -11.43
N LEU A 148 28.85 67.64 -10.31
CA LEU A 148 28.36 68.87 -9.71
C LEU A 148 29.46 69.59 -8.90
N PRO A 149 29.58 70.92 -9.01
CA PRO A 149 30.42 71.73 -8.11
C PRO A 149 30.08 71.50 -6.64
N SER A 150 31.06 71.68 -5.74
CA SER A 150 30.87 71.47 -4.29
C SER A 150 29.74 72.31 -3.70
N ASP A 151 29.51 73.51 -4.23
CA ASP A 151 28.57 74.49 -3.68
C ASP A 151 27.19 74.45 -4.36
N HIS A 152 26.97 73.49 -5.26
CA HIS A 152 25.72 73.40 -6.01
C HIS A 152 24.54 73.03 -5.09
N PRO A 153 23.41 73.77 -5.11
CA PRO A 153 22.30 73.57 -4.16
C PRO A 153 21.69 72.16 -4.22
N SER A 154 21.65 71.54 -5.41
CA SER A 154 21.15 70.16 -5.58
C SER A 154 22.08 69.07 -5.03
N ARG A 155 23.34 69.38 -4.68
CA ARG A 155 24.32 68.39 -4.20
C ARG A 155 23.86 67.73 -2.90
N GLN A 156 23.28 68.51 -1.98
CA GLN A 156 22.75 67.99 -0.72
C GLN A 156 21.56 67.05 -0.94
N SER A 157 20.64 67.40 -1.84
CA SER A 157 19.50 66.56 -2.21
C SER A 157 19.95 65.25 -2.85
N LEU A 158 20.92 65.28 -3.76
CA LEU A 158 21.50 64.06 -4.36
C LEU A 158 22.19 63.19 -3.31
N SER A 159 22.96 63.79 -2.40
CA SER A 159 23.61 63.07 -1.29
C SER A 159 22.58 62.36 -0.41
N ASN A 160 21.45 63.02 -0.11
CA ASN A 160 20.36 62.43 0.65
C ASN A 160 19.67 61.27 -0.10
N LEU A 161 19.46 61.40 -1.41
CA LEU A 161 18.94 60.31 -2.25
C LEU A 161 19.90 59.12 -2.27
N LEU A 162 21.20 59.37 -2.46
CA LEU A 162 22.24 58.34 -2.43
C LEU A 162 22.28 57.61 -1.08
N LYS A 163 22.11 58.34 0.04
CA LYS A 163 21.99 57.73 1.38
C LYS A 163 20.75 56.85 1.50
N LYS A 164 19.59 57.27 0.97
CA LYS A 164 18.36 56.46 0.96
C LYS A 164 18.55 55.16 0.16
N VAL A 165 19.11 55.25 -1.04
CA VAL A 165 19.40 54.07 -1.89
C VAL A 165 20.39 53.13 -1.21
N ASN A 166 21.45 53.66 -0.60
CA ASN A 166 22.41 52.86 0.17
C ASN A 166 21.79 52.19 1.39
N ARG A 167 20.83 52.84 2.06
CA ARG A 167 20.10 52.25 3.18
C ARG A 167 19.23 51.08 2.71
N ASP A 168 18.51 51.25 1.60
CA ASP A 168 17.66 50.20 1.04
C ASP A 168 18.47 49.01 0.50
N LEU A 169 19.63 49.26 -0.10
CA LEU A 169 20.58 48.22 -0.53
C LEU A 169 21.19 47.43 0.66
N LYS A 170 21.25 48.03 1.85
CA LYS A 170 21.73 47.39 3.08
C LYS A 170 20.59 46.79 3.92
N ASN A 171 19.35 46.90 3.47
CA ASN A 171 18.19 46.46 4.23
C ASN A 171 18.19 44.93 4.40
N GLU A 172 18.22 44.47 5.64
CA GLU A 172 18.26 43.04 6.00
C GLU A 172 16.93 42.32 5.74
N LYS A 173 15.82 43.04 5.56
CA LYS A 173 14.50 42.44 5.27
C LYS A 173 14.48 41.55 4.02
N ASN A 174 15.27 41.91 3.01
CA ASN A 174 15.38 41.08 1.80
C ASN A 174 16.07 39.73 2.10
N TRP A 175 17.01 39.73 3.04
CA TRP A 175 17.67 38.51 3.48
C TRP A 175 16.75 37.66 4.37
N GLU A 176 15.99 38.27 5.26
CA GLU A 176 15.01 37.55 6.11
C GLU A 176 13.98 36.81 5.25
N LEU A 177 13.42 37.48 4.24
CA LEU A 177 12.48 36.88 3.29
C LEU A 177 13.13 35.77 2.46
N PHE A 178 14.38 35.96 2.02
CA PHE A 178 15.12 34.88 1.37
C PHE A 178 15.32 33.69 2.31
N ASN A 179 15.72 33.95 3.55
CA ASN A 179 16.04 32.91 4.54
C ASN A 179 14.80 32.08 4.88
N SER A 180 13.62 32.70 4.96
CA SER A 180 12.37 31.95 5.17
C SER A 180 12.06 30.99 4.02
N TYR A 181 12.19 31.43 2.76
CA TYR A 181 11.99 30.53 1.61
C TYR A 181 13.10 29.49 1.48
N PHE A 182 14.34 29.84 1.84
CA PHE A 182 15.48 28.94 1.79
C PHE A 182 15.34 27.82 2.83
N ASP A 183 14.97 28.15 4.07
CA ASP A 183 14.80 27.15 5.14
C ASP A 183 13.62 26.20 4.86
N GLU A 184 12.57 26.67 4.16
CA GLU A 184 11.46 25.80 3.69
C GLU A 184 11.93 24.72 2.70
N VAL A 185 12.86 25.06 1.80
CA VAL A 185 13.36 24.18 0.73
C VAL A 185 14.57 23.34 1.18
N HIS A 186 15.47 23.94 1.96
CA HIS A 186 16.73 23.37 2.40
C HIS A 186 16.74 23.19 3.92
N GLN A 187 15.77 22.42 4.42
CA GLN A 187 15.62 22.15 5.84
C GLN A 187 16.93 21.64 6.46
N ASP A 188 17.21 22.18 7.64
CA ASP A 188 18.38 21.87 8.47
C ASP A 188 19.76 22.17 7.87
N PHE A 189 19.89 22.69 6.63
CA PHE A 189 21.19 23.05 6.07
C PHE A 189 21.91 24.07 6.96
N THR A 190 21.20 25.15 7.30
CA THR A 190 21.73 26.25 8.12
C THR A 190 22.14 25.76 9.52
N ASN A 191 21.38 24.81 10.09
CA ASN A 191 21.69 24.21 11.39
C ASN A 191 22.94 23.32 11.30
N ARG A 192 22.96 22.35 10.35
CA ARG A 192 24.09 21.43 10.14
C ARG A 192 25.41 22.17 9.94
N ILE A 193 25.44 23.16 9.04
CA ILE A 193 26.67 23.88 8.73
C ILE A 193 27.15 24.74 9.89
N LYS A 194 26.22 25.29 10.68
CA LYS A 194 26.54 26.13 11.85
C LYS A 194 27.01 25.30 13.04
N ASP A 195 26.46 24.10 13.20
CA ASP A 195 26.86 23.17 14.26
C ASP A 195 28.28 22.64 14.05
N GLU A 196 28.64 22.35 12.80
CA GLU A 196 29.97 21.88 12.43
C GLU A 196 31.00 23.02 12.34
N PHE A 197 30.63 24.16 11.76
CA PHE A 197 31.52 25.32 11.57
C PHE A 197 31.05 26.54 12.36
N LYS A 198 31.27 26.51 13.67
CA LYS A 198 30.80 27.54 14.62
C LYS A 198 31.41 28.93 14.42
N ASP A 199 32.56 29.01 13.75
CA ASP A 199 33.29 30.27 13.48
C ASP A 199 32.79 31.03 12.24
N LEU A 200 31.72 30.54 11.59
CA LEU A 200 31.10 31.22 10.45
C LEU A 200 30.31 32.44 10.89
N THR A 201 30.62 33.58 10.27
CA THR A 201 29.85 34.82 10.47
C THR A 201 28.50 34.74 9.76
N PRO A 202 27.50 35.56 10.13
CA PRO A 202 26.20 35.59 9.42
C PRO A 202 26.32 35.87 7.92
N LYS A 203 27.31 36.67 7.49
CA LYS A 203 27.58 36.92 6.06
C LYS A 203 28.16 35.70 5.34
N GLU A 204 28.96 34.89 6.04
CA GLU A 204 29.51 33.65 5.50
C GLU A 204 28.45 32.55 5.42
N LEU A 205 27.57 32.44 6.42
CA LEU A 205 26.39 31.56 6.35
C LEU A 205 25.47 31.94 5.19
N ARG A 206 25.24 33.25 4.99
CA ARG A 206 24.53 33.77 3.82
C ARG A 206 25.20 33.38 2.50
N MET A 207 26.53 33.45 2.43
CA MET A 207 27.28 32.98 1.27
C MET A 207 27.04 31.48 1.04
N CYS A 208 27.12 30.65 2.10
CA CYS A 208 26.85 29.22 2.00
C CYS A 208 25.45 28.92 1.45
N ALA A 209 24.42 29.63 1.91
CA ALA A 209 23.06 29.47 1.39
C ALA A 209 22.97 29.75 -0.11
N TYR A 210 23.60 30.84 -0.59
CA TYR A 210 23.64 31.14 -2.03
C TYR A 210 24.43 30.11 -2.84
N LEU A 211 25.50 29.54 -2.28
CA LEU A 211 26.23 28.44 -2.90
C LEU A 211 25.41 27.15 -2.94
N ARG A 212 24.61 26.90 -1.90
CA ARG A 212 23.70 25.74 -1.83
C ARG A 212 22.59 25.80 -2.86
N MET A 213 22.21 27.01 -3.27
CA MET A 213 21.33 27.27 -4.41
C MET A 213 22.05 27.25 -5.77
N ASN A 214 23.33 26.86 -5.79
CA ASN A 214 24.15 26.79 -6.99
C ASN A 214 24.25 28.14 -7.77
N LEU A 215 24.20 29.27 -7.06
CA LEU A 215 24.33 30.58 -7.69
C LEU A 215 25.78 30.88 -8.09
N SER A 216 25.95 31.51 -9.24
CA SER A 216 27.26 31.96 -9.71
C SER A 216 27.76 33.18 -8.94
N THR A 217 29.07 33.40 -8.95
CA THR A 217 29.70 34.59 -8.33
C THR A 217 29.10 35.91 -8.85
N LYS A 218 28.66 35.93 -10.13
CA LYS A 218 28.01 37.10 -10.74
C LYS A 218 26.60 37.34 -10.22
N GLU A 219 25.87 36.29 -9.84
CA GLU A 219 24.52 36.37 -9.28
C GLU A 219 24.56 36.65 -7.77
N ILE A 220 25.58 36.16 -7.07
CA ILE A 220 25.77 36.42 -5.64
C ILE A 220 26.15 37.87 -5.37
N ALA A 221 26.95 38.50 -6.24
CA ALA A 221 27.40 39.88 -6.06
C ALA A 221 26.27 40.89 -5.76
N PRO A 222 25.19 40.96 -6.55
CA PRO A 222 24.06 41.84 -6.27
C PRO A 222 23.28 41.45 -5.01
N LEU A 223 23.20 40.15 -4.66
CA LEU A 223 22.54 39.69 -3.43
C LEU A 223 23.29 40.13 -2.17
N MET A 224 24.62 40.06 -2.23
CA MET A 224 25.52 40.47 -1.14
C MET A 224 25.81 41.97 -1.14
N ASN A 225 25.36 42.71 -2.17
CA ASN A 225 25.67 44.12 -2.40
C ASN A 225 27.19 44.42 -2.33
N ILE A 226 27.99 43.57 -2.98
CA ILE A 226 29.44 43.72 -3.11
C ILE A 226 29.86 43.45 -4.57
N SER A 227 31.09 43.82 -4.92
CA SER A 227 31.62 43.51 -6.25
C SER A 227 31.84 42.00 -6.43
N VAL A 228 31.90 41.54 -7.68
CA VAL A 228 32.25 40.16 -8.03
C VAL A 228 33.58 39.76 -7.36
N ARG A 229 34.58 40.64 -7.41
CA ARG A 229 35.86 40.44 -6.70
C ARG A 229 35.69 40.32 -5.19
N GLY A 230 34.76 41.07 -4.60
CA GLY A 230 34.41 40.94 -3.18
C GLY A 230 33.82 39.56 -2.84
N VAL A 231 32.99 39.00 -3.73
CA VAL A 231 32.46 37.63 -3.60
C VAL A 231 33.59 36.61 -3.68
N GLU A 232 34.51 36.75 -4.64
CA GLU A 232 35.69 35.86 -4.78
C GLU A 232 36.54 35.82 -3.51
N ILE A 233 36.85 37.00 -2.95
CA ILE A 233 37.58 37.10 -1.68
C ILE A 233 36.80 36.44 -0.54
N SER A 234 35.48 36.63 -0.50
CA SER A 234 34.64 35.99 0.51
C SER A 234 34.60 34.46 0.35
N ARG A 235 34.54 33.94 -0.87
CA ARG A 235 34.64 32.50 -1.17
C ARG A 235 35.99 31.92 -0.74
N TYR A 236 37.08 32.65 -0.98
CA TYR A 236 38.41 32.25 -0.52
C TYR A 236 38.50 32.14 1.00
N ARG A 237 37.97 33.14 1.73
CA ARG A 237 37.92 33.10 3.21
C ARG A 237 37.06 31.95 3.72
N LEU A 238 35.89 31.75 3.09
CA LEU A 238 34.99 30.66 3.43
C LEU A 238 35.69 29.31 3.23
N ARG A 239 36.40 29.11 2.12
CA ARG A 239 37.17 27.90 1.84
C ARG A 239 38.19 27.58 2.94
N LYS A 240 38.92 28.61 3.43
CA LYS A 240 39.87 28.45 4.54
C LYS A 240 39.18 28.03 5.84
N LYS A 241 38.04 28.66 6.18
CA LYS A 241 37.29 28.34 7.40
C LYS A 241 36.66 26.95 7.38
N LEU A 242 36.20 26.52 6.21
CA LEU A 242 35.66 25.17 5.99
C LEU A 242 36.74 24.10 5.81
N ASN A 243 38.03 24.49 5.86
CA ASN A 243 39.17 23.61 5.68
C ASN A 243 39.14 22.78 4.37
N ILE A 244 38.63 23.38 3.28
CA ILE A 244 38.48 22.70 1.99
C ILE A 244 39.80 22.75 1.21
N GLY A 245 40.27 21.59 0.76
CA GLY A 245 41.51 21.47 0.00
C GLY A 245 41.48 22.19 -1.35
N HIS A 246 42.65 22.52 -1.90
CA HIS A 246 42.77 23.25 -3.16
C HIS A 246 42.10 22.53 -4.36
N ASN A 247 42.08 21.19 -4.33
CA ASN A 247 41.51 20.34 -5.37
C ASN A 247 39.98 20.13 -5.25
N GLN A 248 39.35 20.55 -4.15
CA GLN A 248 37.92 20.36 -3.92
C GLN A 248 37.13 21.62 -4.26
N ASN A 249 36.11 21.50 -5.11
CA ASN A 249 35.26 22.63 -5.46
C ASN A 249 34.39 23.04 -4.26
N LEU A 250 34.53 24.30 -3.82
CA LEU A 250 33.75 24.85 -2.70
C LEU A 250 32.24 24.71 -2.93
N THR A 251 31.77 24.93 -4.15
CA THR A 251 30.33 24.83 -4.46
C THR A 251 29.86 23.39 -4.36
N GLU A 252 30.59 22.43 -4.93
CA GLU A 252 30.24 21.00 -4.84
C GLU A 252 30.26 20.49 -3.39
N PHE A 253 31.24 20.92 -2.60
CA PHE A 253 31.29 20.62 -1.17
C PHE A 253 30.02 21.10 -0.45
N ILE A 254 29.62 22.35 -0.66
CA ILE A 254 28.40 22.90 -0.05
C ILE A 254 27.14 22.20 -0.57
N LEU A 255 27.09 21.80 -1.84
CA LEU A 255 25.96 21.04 -2.40
C LEU A 255 25.81 19.64 -1.81
N SER A 256 26.91 19.04 -1.33
CA SER A 256 26.90 17.72 -0.69
C SER A 256 26.41 17.72 0.77
N TYR A 257 26.26 18.91 1.38
CA TYR A 257 25.62 19.09 2.69
C TYR A 257 24.10 19.15 2.61
#